data_AF-A0A924WY34-F1
#
_entry.id   AF-A0A924WY34-F1
#
_cell.length_a   1.000
_cell.length_b   1.000
_cell.length_c   1.000
_cell.angle_alpha   90.00
_cell.angle_beta   90.00
_cell.angle_gamma   90.00
#
_symmetry.space_group_name_H-M   'P 1'
#
loop_
_entity.id
_entity.type
_entity.pdbx_description
1 polymer ?
#
loop_
_entity_poly.entity_id
_entity_poly.type
_entity_poly.pdbx_seq_one_letter_code
_entity_poly.pdbx_strand_id
1 'polypeptide(L)'
;MVKIATVIVLTYLATHLQVAALTQPATLPTTAPTTRPAATHDPAPTPGDALQRWWQAMAIGDEKAFSRRVVFRSATGYCNIYARWVFASARLHEAAMKHKLKRERGVRGAKWSPDVSLSPGLAPAPPSERSAPHVLDEIRKIEWTIAGDMATPMNSPFSSSEHGKVTAERVDGGWVIALSDPDDKANATELNRFVQEFTAITDAIETAIDRVNAGEFLSVRQVNDFLQDAFEKVKVERKQG
;
A
#
# COMPACT_ATOMS: atom_id res chain seq x y z
N MET A 1 24.39 -23.15 -3.31
CA MET A 1 23.85 -22.28 -2.24
C MET A 1 23.18 -21.08 -2.89
N VAL A 2 21.86 -21.15 -3.07
CA VAL A 2 21.10 -20.20 -3.88
C VAL A 2 20.70 -19.01 -3.01
N LYS A 3 21.27 -17.83 -3.31
CA LYS A 3 20.85 -16.54 -2.76
C LYS A 3 19.47 -16.20 -3.35
N ILE A 4 18.41 -16.33 -2.55
CA ILE A 4 17.05 -15.99 -2.96
C ILE A 4 16.93 -14.46 -2.95
N ALA A 5 17.06 -13.90 -4.14
CA ALA A 5 16.78 -12.51 -4.44
C ALA A 5 15.28 -12.36 -4.75
N THR A 6 14.45 -11.97 -3.78
CA THR A 6 13.18 -11.25 -4.00
C THR A 6 12.74 -10.60 -2.68
N VAL A 7 13.51 -9.58 -2.25
CA VAL A 7 13.02 -8.58 -1.29
C VAL A 7 12.77 -7.33 -2.11
N ILE A 8 11.60 -7.24 -2.74
CA ILE A 8 11.16 -6.07 -3.52
C ILE A 8 9.86 -5.57 -2.90
N VAL A 9 9.97 -5.07 -1.66
CA VAL A 9 9.00 -4.14 -1.05
C VAL A 9 9.70 -3.15 -0.10
N LEU A 10 10.91 -3.44 0.38
CA LEU A 10 11.49 -2.74 1.52
C LEU A 10 12.76 -1.97 1.17
N THR A 11 12.65 -0.66 0.95
CA THR A 11 13.58 0.37 1.46
C THR A 11 13.17 1.74 0.91
N TYR A 12 13.03 2.75 1.77
CA TYR A 12 13.63 4.10 1.64
C TYR A 12 12.87 5.15 2.47
N LEU A 13 13.43 5.53 3.63
CA LEU A 13 13.81 6.90 4.06
C LEU A 13 13.66 7.08 5.58
N ALA A 14 14.75 6.79 6.29
CA ALA A 14 15.00 7.28 7.63
C ALA A 14 16.30 8.08 7.63
N THR A 15 16.25 9.37 7.98
CA THR A 15 17.33 10.03 8.75
C THR A 15 16.94 11.42 9.29
N HIS A 16 17.10 11.54 10.63
CA HIS A 16 17.39 12.70 11.48
C HIS A 16 16.26 13.57 12.10
N LEU A 17 16.02 13.27 13.39
CA LEU A 17 15.80 14.11 14.60
C LEU A 17 15.96 15.64 14.43
N GLN A 18 15.23 16.55 15.11
CA GLN A 18 15.16 16.76 16.57
C GLN A 18 14.08 17.84 16.95
N VAL A 19 13.20 17.51 17.91
CA VAL A 19 12.49 18.29 18.96
C VAL A 19 12.10 19.78 18.78
N ALA A 20 10.80 20.08 18.92
CA ALA A 20 10.25 21.00 19.95
C ALA A 20 8.71 20.87 20.04
N ALA A 21 8.20 20.79 21.28
CA ALA A 21 6.80 20.57 21.64
C ALA A 21 6.02 21.87 21.81
N LEU A 22 4.76 21.92 21.38
CA LEU A 22 3.72 22.81 21.94
C LEU A 22 2.33 22.16 21.92
N THR A 23 1.73 22.10 23.12
CA THR A 23 0.31 22.01 23.53
C THR A 23 -0.61 22.96 22.72
N GLN A 24 -1.92 22.80 22.48
CA GLN A 24 -3.08 22.18 23.16
C GLN A 24 -4.30 22.17 22.17
N PRO A 25 -5.48 21.58 22.49
CA PRO A 25 -6.49 21.13 21.52
C PRO A 25 -7.53 22.19 21.13
N ALA A 26 -7.96 22.18 19.87
CA ALA A 26 -9.19 22.83 19.43
C ALA A 26 -10.29 21.77 19.27
N THR A 27 -11.35 21.91 20.07
CA THR A 27 -12.58 21.12 19.99
C THR A 27 -13.33 21.43 18.69
N LEU A 28 -13.40 20.44 17.78
CA LEU A 28 -14.26 20.51 16.60
C LEU A 28 -15.65 19.92 16.92
N PRO A 29 -16.74 20.53 16.42
CA PRO A 29 -18.11 20.12 16.72
C PRO A 29 -18.45 18.76 16.10
N THR A 30 -18.96 17.86 16.95
CA THR A 30 -19.44 16.52 16.59
C THR A 30 -20.67 16.61 15.68
N THR A 31 -20.46 16.39 14.38
CA THR A 31 -21.55 16.03 13.46
C THR A 31 -21.78 14.52 13.56
N ALA A 32 -23.04 14.11 13.72
CA ALA A 32 -23.43 12.72 13.86
C ALA A 32 -22.88 11.87 12.70
N PRO A 33 -22.36 10.64 12.96
CA PRO A 33 -21.78 9.82 11.94
C PRO A 33 -22.85 9.44 10.92
N THR A 34 -22.67 9.86 9.67
CA THR A 34 -23.38 9.31 8.52
C THR A 34 -23.22 7.79 8.58
N THR A 35 -24.33 7.07 8.76
CA THR A 35 -24.37 5.61 8.83
C THR A 35 -23.90 5.05 7.48
N ARG A 36 -22.59 4.81 7.37
CA ARG A 36 -22.00 4.04 6.28
C ARG A 36 -22.67 2.65 6.32
N PRO A 37 -23.23 2.13 5.21
CA PRO A 37 -23.82 0.80 5.21
C PRO A 37 -22.80 -0.20 5.75
N ALA A 38 -23.21 -1.05 6.68
CA ALA A 38 -22.36 -2.08 7.26
C ALA A 38 -21.73 -2.87 6.12
N ALA A 39 -20.42 -2.74 5.94
CA ALA A 39 -19.71 -3.57 4.99
C ALA A 39 -19.88 -5.02 5.45
N THR A 40 -20.61 -5.83 4.69
CA THR A 40 -20.69 -7.27 4.96
C THR A 40 -19.29 -7.82 4.73
N HIS A 41 -18.62 -8.22 5.80
CA HIS A 41 -17.30 -8.81 5.70
C HIS A 41 -17.41 -10.18 5.02
N ASP A 42 -16.34 -10.61 4.35
CA ASP A 42 -16.17 -11.94 3.75
C ASP A 42 -15.17 -12.74 4.61
N PRO A 43 -15.58 -13.17 5.82
CA PRO A 43 -14.66 -13.82 6.75
C PRO A 43 -14.27 -15.22 6.26
N ALA A 44 -13.02 -15.59 6.50
CA ALA A 44 -12.44 -16.86 6.10
C ALA A 44 -12.47 -17.90 7.25
N PRO A 45 -12.40 -19.21 6.96
CA PRO A 45 -12.40 -20.25 7.99
C PRO A 45 -11.17 -20.22 8.90
N THR A 46 -10.01 -19.79 8.39
CA THR A 46 -8.75 -19.75 9.12
C THR A 46 -8.02 -18.41 8.91
N PRO A 47 -7.10 -18.00 9.82
CA PRO A 47 -6.24 -16.84 9.61
C PRO A 47 -5.42 -16.92 8.32
N GLY A 48 -4.91 -18.12 7.99
CA GLY A 48 -4.16 -18.35 6.76
C GLY A 48 -5.01 -18.12 5.51
N ASP A 49 -6.26 -18.61 5.50
CA ASP A 49 -7.20 -18.35 4.41
C ASP A 49 -7.56 -16.87 4.29
N ALA A 50 -7.72 -16.18 5.42
CA ALA A 50 -7.97 -14.73 5.43
C ALA A 50 -6.82 -13.98 4.77
N LEU A 51 -5.57 -14.30 5.15
CA LEU A 51 -4.37 -13.70 4.58
C LEU A 51 -4.23 -14.01 3.10
N GLN A 52 -4.49 -15.26 2.69
CA GLN A 52 -4.45 -15.66 1.29
C GLN A 52 -5.48 -14.89 0.46
N ARG A 53 -6.73 -14.81 0.92
CA ARG A 53 -7.82 -14.10 0.22
C ARG A 53 -7.58 -12.59 0.17
N TRP A 54 -7.05 -12.01 1.23
CA TRP A 54 -6.66 -10.60 1.28
C TRP A 54 -5.53 -10.31 0.28
N TRP A 55 -4.48 -11.11 0.30
CA TRP A 55 -3.34 -10.95 -0.60
C TRP A 55 -3.77 -11.12 -2.06
N GLN A 56 -4.61 -12.12 -2.37
CA GLN A 56 -5.13 -12.34 -3.72
C GLN A 56 -5.93 -11.14 -4.23
N ALA A 57 -6.79 -10.54 -3.39
CA ALA A 57 -7.56 -9.35 -3.77
C ALA A 57 -6.64 -8.17 -4.08
N MET A 58 -5.61 -7.95 -3.25
CA MET A 58 -4.58 -6.93 -3.52
C MET A 58 -3.80 -7.23 -4.80
N ALA A 59 -3.39 -8.49 -4.99
CA ALA A 59 -2.57 -8.95 -6.10
C ALA A 59 -3.26 -8.84 -7.46
N ILE A 60 -4.59 -8.80 -7.53
CA ILE A 60 -5.33 -8.59 -8.78
C ILE A 60 -5.98 -7.20 -8.88
N GLY A 61 -5.76 -6.34 -7.88
CA GLY A 61 -6.39 -5.02 -7.83
C GLY A 61 -7.91 -5.03 -7.55
N ASP A 62 -8.47 -6.11 -6.98
CA ASP A 62 -9.90 -6.18 -6.63
C ASP A 62 -10.17 -5.46 -5.30
N GLU A 63 -10.29 -4.14 -5.39
CA GLU A 63 -10.57 -3.24 -4.26
C GLU A 63 -11.84 -3.62 -3.50
N LYS A 64 -12.86 -4.09 -4.22
CA LYS A 64 -14.15 -4.44 -3.63
C LYS A 64 -14.02 -5.71 -2.79
N ALA A 65 -13.32 -6.73 -3.29
CA ALA A 65 -13.03 -7.93 -2.51
C ALA A 65 -12.10 -7.63 -1.35
N PHE A 66 -11.08 -6.79 -1.57
CA PHE A 66 -10.16 -6.36 -0.52
C PHE A 66 -10.91 -5.67 0.63
N SER A 67 -11.80 -4.73 0.34
CA SER A 67 -12.54 -3.97 1.35
C SER A 67 -13.49 -4.83 2.20
N ARG A 68 -13.94 -5.99 1.70
CA ARG A 68 -14.75 -6.95 2.48
C ARG A 68 -13.91 -7.87 3.35
N ARG A 69 -12.60 -7.98 3.08
CA ARG A 69 -11.68 -8.93 3.73
C ARG A 69 -10.77 -8.27 4.75
N VAL A 70 -10.85 -6.95 4.88
CA VAL A 70 -9.97 -6.15 5.72
C VAL A 70 -10.77 -5.33 6.74
N VAL A 71 -10.25 -5.26 7.96
CA VAL A 71 -10.64 -4.30 8.99
C VAL A 71 -9.47 -3.35 9.19
N PHE A 72 -9.72 -2.05 9.09
CA PHE A 72 -8.70 -1.06 9.38
C PHE A 72 -8.71 -0.69 10.85
N ARG A 73 -7.60 -0.97 11.53
CA ARG A 73 -7.30 -0.55 12.91
C ARG A 73 -6.29 0.61 12.86
N SER A 74 -6.64 1.64 12.12
CA SER A 74 -5.75 2.74 11.76
C SER A 74 -6.24 4.04 12.40
N ALA A 75 -5.74 4.33 13.61
CA ALA A 75 -6.16 5.52 14.36
C ALA A 75 -5.74 6.82 13.65
N THR A 76 -4.63 6.78 12.92
CA THR A 76 -4.10 7.92 12.15
C THR A 76 -4.56 7.93 10.70
N GLY A 77 -5.10 6.81 10.19
CA GLY A 77 -5.49 6.63 8.80
C GLY A 77 -4.36 6.16 7.87
N TYR A 78 -3.15 5.94 8.39
CA TYR A 78 -1.98 5.52 7.62
C TYR A 78 -2.21 4.23 6.81
N CYS A 79 -2.67 3.15 7.43
CA CYS A 79 -2.90 1.90 6.68
C CYS A 79 -4.00 2.03 5.62
N ASN A 80 -5.00 2.90 5.84
CA ASN A 80 -6.05 3.15 4.85
C ASN A 80 -5.47 3.83 3.61
N ILE A 81 -4.72 4.92 3.79
CA ILE A 81 -4.13 5.62 2.64
C ILE A 81 -3.04 4.80 1.96
N TYR A 82 -2.27 4.01 2.72
CA TYR A 82 -1.29 3.09 2.15
C TYR A 82 -1.98 2.07 1.22
N ALA A 83 -3.11 1.47 1.65
CA ALA A 83 -3.88 0.58 0.80
C ALA A 83 -4.38 1.28 -0.48
N ARG A 84 -4.91 2.51 -0.36
CA ARG A 84 -5.33 3.32 -1.52
C ARG A 84 -4.18 3.56 -2.50
N TRP A 85 -3.00 3.91 -1.99
CA TRP A 85 -1.79 4.10 -2.81
C TRP A 85 -1.38 2.83 -3.57
N VAL A 86 -1.46 1.66 -2.93
CA VAL A 86 -1.18 0.37 -3.58
C VAL A 86 -2.15 0.11 -4.74
N PHE A 87 -3.46 0.33 -4.52
CA PHE A 87 -4.46 0.12 -5.58
C PHE A 87 -4.35 1.13 -6.72
N ALA A 88 -4.12 2.41 -6.41
CA ALA A 88 -3.85 3.41 -7.44
C ALA A 88 -2.62 3.03 -8.28
N SER A 89 -1.53 2.58 -7.64
CA SER A 89 -0.34 2.09 -8.33
C SER A 89 -0.67 0.90 -9.25
N ALA A 90 -1.43 -0.08 -8.77
CA ALA A 90 -1.84 -1.24 -9.56
C ALA A 90 -2.67 -0.84 -10.80
N ARG A 91 -3.64 0.07 -10.65
CA ARG A 91 -4.46 0.59 -11.75
C ARG A 91 -3.62 1.37 -12.76
N LEU A 92 -2.58 2.09 -12.33
CA LEU A 92 -1.66 2.74 -13.26
C LEU A 92 -0.83 1.74 -14.07
N HIS A 93 -0.36 0.65 -13.45
CA HIS A 93 0.30 -0.44 -14.19
C HIS A 93 -0.65 -1.06 -15.22
N GLU A 94 -1.91 -1.31 -14.85
CA GLU A 94 -2.93 -1.83 -15.76
C GLU A 94 -3.21 -0.87 -16.93
N ALA A 95 -3.45 0.42 -16.63
CA ALA A 95 -3.67 1.44 -17.64
C ALA A 95 -2.49 1.53 -18.62
N ALA A 96 -1.26 1.51 -18.11
CA ALA A 96 -0.06 1.54 -18.93
C ALA A 96 0.05 0.32 -19.88
N MET A 97 -0.37 -0.87 -19.43
CA MET A 97 -0.41 -2.08 -20.26
C MET A 97 -1.53 -2.03 -21.29
N LYS A 98 -2.75 -1.68 -20.85
CA LYS A 98 -3.96 -1.59 -21.69
C LYS A 98 -3.77 -0.59 -22.84
N HIS A 99 -3.20 0.57 -22.55
CA HIS A 99 -2.94 1.64 -23.53
C HIS A 99 -1.60 1.48 -24.26
N LYS A 100 -0.86 0.38 -24.00
CA LYS A 100 0.40 0.04 -24.69
C LYS A 100 1.40 1.21 -24.72
N LEU A 101 1.58 1.87 -23.57
CA LEU A 101 2.49 3.02 -23.48
C LEU A 101 3.86 2.65 -24.04
N LYS A 102 4.42 3.53 -24.88
CA LYS A 102 5.73 3.34 -25.49
C LYS A 102 6.79 3.19 -24.39
N ARG A 103 7.61 2.15 -24.54
CA ARG A 103 8.76 1.85 -23.69
C ARG A 103 10.01 1.81 -24.55
N GLU A 104 11.08 2.39 -24.06
CA GLU A 104 12.39 2.28 -24.70
C GLU A 104 13.05 0.95 -24.39
N ARG A 105 14.08 0.60 -25.17
CA ARG A 105 14.88 -0.59 -24.91
C ARG A 105 15.78 -0.30 -23.71
N GLY A 106 15.66 -1.13 -22.67
CA GLY A 106 16.45 -0.95 -21.46
C GLY A 106 17.95 -1.00 -21.71
N VAL A 107 18.67 -0.15 -20.98
CA VAL A 107 20.14 -0.16 -20.95
C VAL A 107 20.61 -1.38 -20.16
N ARG A 108 21.51 -2.17 -20.77
CA ARG A 108 22.03 -3.39 -20.15
C ARG A 108 22.74 -3.05 -18.84
N GLY A 109 22.27 -3.61 -17.72
CA GLY A 109 22.86 -3.42 -16.39
C GLY A 109 22.25 -2.28 -15.56
N ALA A 110 21.34 -1.47 -16.11
CA ALA A 110 20.60 -0.50 -15.31
C ALA A 110 19.57 -1.20 -14.41
N LYS A 111 19.55 -0.85 -13.12
CA LYS A 111 18.55 -1.39 -12.16
C LYS A 111 17.13 -0.86 -12.42
N TRP A 112 17.03 0.36 -12.97
CA TRP A 112 15.78 1.01 -13.37
C TRP A 112 16.07 2.08 -14.43
N SER A 113 15.11 2.35 -15.31
CA SER A 113 15.15 3.46 -16.27
C SER A 113 13.75 4.07 -16.42
N PRO A 114 13.63 5.42 -16.43
CA PRO A 114 12.36 6.13 -16.55
C PRO A 114 11.68 5.91 -17.91
N ASP A 115 12.40 5.43 -18.91
CA ASP A 115 11.88 5.22 -20.26
C ASP A 115 11.36 3.77 -20.45
N VAL A 116 11.65 2.88 -19.49
CA VAL A 116 11.44 1.42 -19.61
C VAL A 116 10.35 0.93 -18.66
N SER A 117 10.36 1.44 -17.43
CA SER A 117 9.50 0.99 -16.33
C SER A 117 8.94 2.17 -15.56
N LEU A 118 7.72 2.03 -15.02
CA LEU A 118 7.12 3.05 -14.17
C LEU A 118 7.97 3.30 -12.91
N SER A 119 7.79 4.48 -12.33
CA SER A 119 8.57 5.01 -11.21
C SER A 119 8.68 4.03 -10.04
N PRO A 120 9.87 3.91 -9.40
CA PRO A 120 10.03 3.09 -8.20
C PRO A 120 9.29 3.66 -6.99
N GLY A 121 8.78 4.89 -7.06
CA GLY A 121 7.90 5.47 -6.04
C GLY A 121 6.45 4.98 -6.09
N LEU A 122 6.13 4.05 -7.01
CA LEU A 122 4.86 3.32 -7.04
C LEU A 122 4.99 2.00 -6.29
N ALA A 123 3.86 1.45 -5.86
CA ALA A 123 3.83 0.06 -5.45
C ALA A 123 4.30 -0.83 -6.63
N PRO A 124 5.01 -1.93 -6.36
CA PRO A 124 5.39 -2.88 -7.38
C PRO A 124 4.17 -3.31 -8.19
N ALA A 125 4.40 -3.65 -9.47
CA ALA A 125 3.34 -4.19 -10.29
C ALA A 125 2.72 -5.42 -9.61
N PRO A 126 1.40 -5.61 -9.75
CA PRO A 126 0.72 -6.85 -9.40
C PRO A 126 1.57 -8.08 -9.79
N PRO A 127 1.68 -9.09 -8.91
CA PRO A 127 2.45 -10.28 -9.22
C PRO A 127 1.90 -10.96 -10.48
N SER A 128 2.80 -11.36 -11.37
CA SER A 128 2.43 -12.15 -12.54
C SER A 128 1.80 -13.49 -12.14
N GLU A 129 1.01 -14.08 -13.05
CA GLU A 129 0.48 -15.45 -12.90
C GLU A 129 1.57 -16.48 -12.57
N ARG A 130 2.80 -16.25 -13.05
CA ARG A 130 3.95 -17.11 -12.79
C ARG A 130 4.51 -16.96 -11.37
N SER A 131 4.48 -15.76 -10.80
CA SER A 131 5.02 -15.49 -9.46
C SER A 131 3.99 -15.67 -8.35
N ALA A 132 2.70 -15.55 -8.66
CA ALA A 132 1.64 -15.66 -7.66
C ALA A 132 1.63 -17.00 -6.90
N PRO A 133 1.82 -18.18 -7.54
CA PRO A 133 1.87 -19.46 -6.84
C PRO A 133 2.96 -19.54 -5.77
N HIS A 134 4.13 -18.93 -6.01
CA HIS A 134 5.22 -18.91 -5.03
C HIS A 134 4.84 -18.11 -3.79
N VAL A 135 4.21 -16.94 -3.96
CA VAL A 135 3.78 -16.13 -2.82
C VAL A 135 2.67 -16.83 -2.02
N LEU A 136 1.75 -17.51 -2.71
CA LEU A 136 0.72 -18.32 -2.06
C LEU A 136 1.30 -19.50 -1.28
N ASP A 137 2.37 -20.13 -1.78
CA ASP A 137 3.09 -21.20 -1.07
C ASP A 137 3.76 -20.67 0.21
N GLU A 138 4.37 -19.49 0.15
CA GLU A 138 4.95 -18.83 1.33
C GLU A 138 3.87 -18.43 2.36
N ILE A 139 2.70 -17.94 1.91
CA ILE A 139 1.57 -17.64 2.80
C ILE A 139 1.11 -18.88 3.57
N ARG A 140 1.08 -20.05 2.91
CA ARG A 140 0.66 -21.32 3.54
C ARG A 140 1.62 -21.83 4.61
N LYS A 141 2.89 -21.41 4.56
CA LYS A 141 3.93 -21.75 5.54
C LYS A 141 3.94 -20.81 6.75
N ILE A 142 3.07 -19.80 6.77
CA ILE A 142 3.00 -18.88 7.90
C ILE A 142 2.37 -19.58 9.10
N GLU A 143 3.10 -19.59 10.20
CA GLU A 143 2.62 -20.06 11.48
C GLU A 143 1.91 -18.91 12.22
N TRP A 144 0.88 -19.26 12.99
CA TRP A 144 0.02 -18.29 13.65
C TRP A 144 -0.04 -18.53 15.16
N THR A 145 0.19 -17.47 15.92
CA THR A 145 -0.12 -17.43 17.35
C THR A 145 -1.55 -16.92 17.50
N ILE A 146 -2.44 -17.74 18.05
CA ILE A 146 -3.85 -17.40 18.27
C ILE A 146 -4.07 -17.10 19.76
N ALA A 147 -4.59 -15.91 20.06
CA ALA A 147 -4.98 -15.48 21.39
C ALA A 147 -6.41 -14.93 21.34
N GLY A 148 -7.38 -15.77 21.71
CA GLY A 148 -8.81 -15.43 21.64
C GLY A 148 -9.25 -15.13 20.20
N ASP A 149 -9.74 -13.91 19.98
CA ASP A 149 -10.26 -13.43 18.71
C ASP A 149 -9.20 -12.83 17.79
N MET A 150 -7.92 -12.90 18.17
CA MET A 150 -6.80 -12.34 17.40
C MET A 150 -5.78 -13.42 17.06
N ALA A 151 -5.28 -13.40 15.83
CA ALA A 151 -4.19 -14.23 15.36
C ALA A 151 -3.06 -13.35 14.81
N THR A 152 -1.84 -13.58 15.30
CA THR A 152 -0.64 -12.86 14.86
C THR A 152 0.27 -13.83 14.10
N PRO A 153 0.76 -13.46 12.91
CA PRO A 153 1.67 -14.32 12.18
C PRO A 153 3.07 -14.29 12.81
N MET A 154 3.73 -15.45 12.93
CA MET A 154 5.04 -15.59 13.57
C MET A 154 6.21 -15.26 12.63
N ASN A 155 6.06 -15.55 11.35
CA ASN A 155 7.12 -15.49 10.33
C ASN A 155 6.64 -14.82 9.03
N SER A 156 5.65 -13.92 9.11
CA SER A 156 5.06 -13.30 7.92
C SER A 156 5.97 -12.24 7.30
N PRO A 157 6.22 -12.30 5.98
CA PRO A 157 6.90 -11.23 5.26
C PRO A 157 6.00 -10.00 5.03
N PHE A 158 4.71 -10.07 5.39
CA PHE A 158 3.72 -9.03 5.15
C PHE A 158 3.55 -8.07 6.32
N SER A 159 4.14 -8.36 7.48
CA SER A 159 4.10 -7.49 8.65
C SER A 159 5.48 -6.89 8.88
N SER A 160 5.57 -5.56 8.96
CA SER A 160 6.80 -4.87 9.35
C SER A 160 6.49 -3.72 10.29
N SER A 161 7.45 -3.36 11.15
CA SER A 161 7.33 -2.21 12.04
C SER A 161 7.27 -0.86 11.32
N GLU A 162 7.42 -0.84 9.99
CA GLU A 162 7.49 0.38 9.18
C GLU A 162 6.26 0.59 8.29
N HIS A 163 5.48 -0.47 8.00
CA HIS A 163 4.36 -0.41 7.04
C HIS A 163 3.01 -0.82 7.65
N GLY A 164 2.99 -1.03 8.96
CA GLY A 164 1.82 -1.47 9.70
C GLY A 164 1.85 -2.96 10.01
N LYS A 165 1.03 -3.33 10.99
CA LYS A 165 0.94 -4.69 11.50
C LYS A 165 -0.19 -5.42 10.79
N VAL A 166 0.13 -6.60 10.26
CA VAL A 166 -0.87 -7.50 9.67
C VAL A 166 -1.23 -8.56 10.71
N THR A 167 -2.47 -8.55 11.17
CA THR A 167 -3.05 -9.59 12.02
C THR A 167 -4.31 -10.15 11.39
N ALA A 168 -4.87 -11.22 11.95
CA ALA A 168 -6.23 -11.63 11.63
C ALA A 168 -7.11 -11.51 12.88
N GLU A 169 -8.33 -11.01 12.70
CA GLU A 169 -9.32 -10.84 13.76
C GLU A 169 -10.57 -11.66 13.44
N ARG A 170 -11.28 -12.13 14.47
CA ARG A 170 -12.58 -12.76 14.29
C ARG A 170 -13.67 -11.71 14.06
N VAL A 171 -14.38 -11.84 12.95
CA VAL A 171 -15.55 -11.03 12.56
C VAL A 171 -16.60 -11.95 11.96
N ASP A 172 -17.86 -11.80 12.38
CA ASP A 172 -19.01 -12.56 11.87
C ASP A 172 -18.79 -14.10 11.83
N GLY A 173 -18.09 -14.64 12.83
CA GLY A 173 -17.86 -16.08 12.98
C GLY A 173 -16.67 -16.65 12.20
N GLY A 174 -15.95 -15.85 11.42
CA GLY A 174 -14.70 -16.26 10.77
C GLY A 174 -13.60 -15.20 10.89
N TRP A 175 -12.55 -15.31 10.09
CA TRP A 175 -11.33 -14.50 10.18
C TRP A 175 -11.24 -13.46 9.06
N VAL A 176 -10.90 -12.24 9.40
CA VAL A 176 -10.58 -11.16 8.45
C VAL A 176 -9.21 -10.60 8.77
N ILE A 177 -8.54 -9.97 7.80
CA ILE A 177 -7.26 -9.33 8.04
C ILE A 177 -7.47 -7.98 8.71
N ALA A 178 -6.80 -7.75 9.83
CA ALA A 178 -6.73 -6.45 10.46
C ALA A 178 -5.41 -5.77 10.11
N LEU A 179 -5.49 -4.57 9.52
CA LEU A 179 -4.35 -3.72 9.23
C LEU A 179 -4.30 -2.59 10.25
N SER A 180 -3.24 -2.60 11.07
CA SER A 180 -3.01 -1.59 12.09
C SER A 180 -1.84 -0.69 11.74
N ASP A 181 -1.90 0.56 12.18
CA ASP A 181 -0.78 1.50 12.07
C ASP A 181 0.47 0.90 12.76
N PRO A 182 1.70 1.23 12.31
CA PRO A 182 2.92 0.68 12.91
C PRO A 182 3.08 1.12 14.37
N ASP A 183 3.36 0.16 15.25
CA ASP A 183 3.40 0.35 16.71
C ASP A 183 4.62 1.21 17.17
N ASP A 184 5.75 1.20 16.44
CA ASP A 184 7.06 1.39 17.11
C ASP A 184 7.98 2.54 16.62
N LYS A 185 7.62 3.37 15.63
CA LYS A 185 8.59 4.37 15.12
C LYS A 185 8.09 5.74 14.69
N ALA A 186 6.78 5.93 14.50
CA ALA A 186 6.24 7.22 14.08
C ALA A 186 5.25 7.72 15.14
N ASN A 187 5.55 8.87 15.75
CA ASN A 187 4.53 9.52 16.59
C ASN A 187 3.32 9.91 15.70
N ALA A 188 2.15 10.16 16.30
CA ALA A 188 0.92 10.43 15.54
C ALA A 188 1.09 11.58 14.51
N THR A 189 1.95 12.56 14.80
CA THR A 189 2.29 13.65 13.88
C THR A 189 3.02 13.14 12.63
N GLU A 190 4.00 12.25 12.78
CA GLU A 190 4.70 11.66 11.64
C GLU A 190 3.80 10.76 10.80
N LEU A 191 2.92 9.97 11.43
CA LEU A 191 1.93 9.19 10.71
C LEU A 191 0.94 10.07 9.94
N ASN A 192 0.46 11.16 10.55
CA ASN A 192 -0.40 12.12 9.86
C ASN A 192 0.31 12.81 8.70
N ARG A 193 1.60 13.11 8.83
CA ARG A 193 2.41 13.64 7.72
C ARG A 193 2.51 12.62 6.59
N PHE A 194 2.83 11.36 6.91
CA PHE A 194 2.83 10.32 5.89
C PHE A 194 1.46 10.18 5.24
N VAL A 195 0.38 10.30 5.99
CA VAL A 195 -0.97 10.28 5.42
C VAL A 195 -1.16 11.39 4.39
N GLN A 196 -0.72 12.60 4.68
CA GLN A 196 -0.79 13.73 3.74
C GLN A 196 0.09 13.48 2.50
N GLU A 197 1.33 13.03 2.69
CA GLU A 197 2.26 12.72 1.60
C GLU A 197 1.70 11.62 0.68
N PHE A 198 1.25 10.50 1.25
CA PHE A 198 0.63 9.42 0.49
C PHE A 198 -0.68 9.85 -0.16
N THR A 199 -1.44 10.78 0.43
CA THR A 199 -2.63 11.34 -0.21
C THR A 199 -2.26 12.11 -1.47
N ALA A 200 -1.34 13.07 -1.39
CA ALA A 200 -0.90 13.84 -2.55
C ALA A 200 -0.29 12.96 -3.65
N ILE A 201 0.53 11.97 -3.26
CA ILE A 201 1.10 10.99 -4.19
C ILE A 201 -0.01 10.16 -4.85
N THR A 202 -0.97 9.67 -4.08
CA THR A 202 -2.10 8.87 -4.61
C THR A 202 -2.92 9.69 -5.59
N ASP A 203 -3.25 10.94 -5.26
CA ASP A 203 -4.02 11.82 -6.14
C ASP A 203 -3.26 12.12 -7.45
N ALA A 204 -1.93 12.25 -7.39
CA ALA A 204 -1.09 12.36 -8.58
C ALA A 204 -1.14 11.07 -9.43
N ILE A 205 -1.12 9.89 -8.82
CA ILE A 205 -1.24 8.61 -9.55
C ILE A 205 -2.60 8.52 -10.24
N GLU A 206 -3.68 8.87 -9.55
CA GLU A 206 -5.04 8.89 -10.13
C GLU A 206 -5.12 9.86 -11.32
N THR A 207 -4.54 11.05 -11.18
CA THR A 207 -4.45 12.02 -12.28
C THR A 207 -3.66 11.45 -13.46
N ALA A 208 -2.57 10.72 -13.20
CA ALA A 208 -1.79 10.08 -14.27
C ALA A 208 -2.60 8.98 -14.98
N ILE A 209 -3.42 8.21 -14.24
CA ILE A 209 -4.33 7.21 -14.81
C ILE A 209 -5.32 7.88 -15.76
N ASP A 210 -5.96 8.97 -15.34
CA ASP A 210 -6.92 9.71 -16.17
C ASP A 210 -6.29 10.20 -17.47
N ARG A 211 -5.06 10.74 -17.39
CA ARG A 211 -4.31 11.20 -18.57
C ARG A 211 -3.88 10.08 -19.51
N VAL A 212 -3.51 8.90 -18.97
CA VAL A 212 -3.25 7.71 -19.79
C VAL A 212 -4.54 7.26 -20.50
N ASN A 213 -5.67 7.20 -19.77
CA ASN A 213 -6.95 6.79 -20.31
C ASN A 213 -7.46 7.77 -21.39
N ALA A 214 -7.21 9.07 -21.22
CA ALA A 214 -7.50 10.12 -22.20
C ALA A 214 -6.53 10.11 -23.40
N GLY A 215 -5.46 9.32 -23.38
CA GLY A 215 -4.45 9.27 -24.43
C GLY A 215 -3.49 10.46 -24.44
N GLU A 216 -3.44 11.25 -23.37
CA GLU A 216 -2.51 12.39 -23.23
C GLU A 216 -1.08 11.93 -22.95
N PHE A 217 -0.92 10.80 -22.27
CA PHE A 217 0.35 10.13 -22.08
C PHE A 217 0.49 8.95 -23.04
N LEU A 218 1.54 8.99 -23.86
CA LEU A 218 1.84 8.01 -24.91
C LEU A 218 3.06 7.15 -24.57
N SER A 219 3.83 7.52 -23.54
CA SER A 219 5.03 6.79 -23.11
C SER A 219 5.12 6.66 -21.59
N VAL A 220 5.87 5.64 -21.15
CA VAL A 220 6.22 5.47 -19.72
C VAL A 220 7.03 6.65 -19.21
N ARG A 221 7.85 7.27 -20.07
CA ARG A 221 8.63 8.45 -19.72
C ARG A 221 7.76 9.63 -19.32
N GLN A 222 6.72 9.94 -20.10
CA GLN A 222 5.80 11.04 -19.81
C GLN A 222 5.07 10.85 -18.47
N VAL A 223 4.64 9.62 -18.18
CA VAL A 223 4.03 9.27 -16.89
C VAL A 223 5.04 9.49 -15.75
N ASN A 224 6.28 9.03 -15.94
CA ASN A 224 7.31 9.14 -14.91
C ASN A 224 7.74 10.57 -14.65
N ASP A 225 7.89 11.40 -15.68
CA ASP A 225 8.21 12.83 -15.51
C ASP A 225 7.10 13.53 -14.72
N PHE A 226 5.83 13.29 -15.07
CA PHE A 226 4.69 13.84 -14.34
C PHE A 226 4.66 13.42 -12.86
N LEU A 227 4.87 12.13 -12.58
CA LEU A 227 4.93 11.64 -11.19
C LEU A 227 6.14 12.17 -10.43
N GLN A 228 7.29 12.30 -11.08
CA GLN A 228 8.50 12.83 -10.46
C GLN A 228 8.31 14.28 -10.03
N ASP A 229 7.68 15.11 -10.87
CA ASP A 229 7.35 16.49 -10.53
C ASP A 229 6.41 16.56 -9.31
N ALA A 230 5.41 15.68 -9.26
CA ALA A 230 4.51 15.59 -8.10
C ALA A 230 5.27 15.16 -6.83
N PHE A 231 6.18 14.19 -6.93
CA PHE A 231 6.95 13.70 -5.78
C PHE A 231 7.94 14.75 -5.27
N GLU A 232 8.60 15.50 -6.15
CA GLU A 232 9.48 16.59 -5.76
C GLU A 232 8.69 17.73 -5.11
N LYS A 233 7.48 18.03 -5.58
CA LYS A 233 6.60 19.03 -4.94
C LYS A 233 6.30 18.65 -3.49
N VAL A 234 5.90 17.40 -3.23
CA VAL A 234 5.66 16.89 -1.87
C VAL A 234 6.93 16.99 -1.01
N LYS A 235 8.11 16.66 -1.56
CA LYS A 235 9.39 16.80 -0.84
C LYS A 235 9.75 18.24 -0.50
N VAL A 236 9.46 19.19 -1.38
CA VAL A 236 9.72 20.62 -1.13
C VAL A 236 8.79 21.14 -0.04
N GLU A 237 7.50 20.81 -0.10
CA GLU A 237 6.52 21.15 0.94
C GLU A 237 6.94 20.57 2.30
N ARG A 238 7.50 19.35 2.33
CA ARG A 238 8.07 18.72 3.53
C ARG A 238 9.24 19.49 4.16
N LYS A 239 9.99 20.28 3.39
CA LYS A 239 11.12 21.06 3.91
C LYS A 239 10.70 22.43 4.45
N GLN A 240 9.47 22.86 4.18
CA GLN A 240 8.96 24.19 4.52
C GLN A 240 8.01 24.19 5.72
N GLY A 241 7.45 23.03 6.10
CA GLY A 241 6.63 22.83 7.29
C GLY A 241 7.35 22.05 8.38
#